data_AF-A0A6L7UQX4-F1
#
_entry.id   AF-A0A6L7UQX4-F1
#
_cell.length_a   1.000
_cell.length_b   1.000
_cell.length_c   1.000
_cell.angle_alpha   90.00
_cell.angle_beta   90.00
_cell.angle_gamma   90.00
#
_symmetry.space_group_name_H-M   'P 1'
#
loop_
_entity.id
_entity.type
_entity.pdbx_description
1 polymer ?
#
loop_
_entity_poly.entity_id
_entity_poly.type
_entity_poly.pdbx_seq_one_letter_code
_entity_poly.pdbx_strand_id
1 'polypeptide(L)'
;MSIRRFAAPIFARVALVALATLLLPPSDRLAAQEAYRTPPPDVVDILEAPPFPQAVMSPSGDRMILAYSESMPGIADLAAPMLRLAGRRISPVTNGMHAAPPFVRFSVVDLDGGDTRDVSGAEDGLGPPLWSPAGDGFAFTRTTSDGVALWL
;
A
#
# COMPACT_ATOMS: atom_id res chain seq x y z
N MET A 1 70.16 -24.74 32.20
CA MET A 1 69.75 -24.15 30.91
C MET A 1 68.25 -23.88 30.98
N SER A 2 67.86 -22.62 31.17
CA SER A 2 66.50 -22.18 31.52
C SER A 2 65.79 -21.61 30.28
N ILE A 3 64.69 -22.23 29.85
CA ILE A 3 63.75 -21.69 28.85
C ILE A 3 62.34 -21.84 29.41
N ARG A 4 61.85 -20.84 30.15
CA ARG A 4 60.42 -20.68 30.50
C ARG A 4 60.11 -19.22 30.82
N ARG A 5 60.13 -18.28 29.86
CA ARG A 5 59.70 -16.88 30.14
C ARG A 5 58.91 -16.12 29.06
N PHE A 6 58.57 -16.68 27.89
CA PHE A 6 57.94 -15.86 26.83
C PHE A 6 56.42 -16.02 26.59
N ALA A 7 55.72 -16.98 27.23
CA ALA A 7 54.27 -17.17 26.97
C ALA A 7 53.33 -16.36 27.89
N ALA A 8 53.80 -15.92 29.06
CA ALA A 8 52.96 -15.25 30.06
C ALA A 8 52.35 -13.89 29.65
N PRO A 9 53.01 -12.99 28.88
CA PRO A 9 52.47 -11.66 28.65
C PRO A 9 51.31 -11.65 27.65
N ILE A 10 51.21 -12.66 26.78
CA ILE A 10 50.15 -12.75 25.76
C ILE A 10 48.84 -13.22 26.41
N PHE A 11 48.89 -14.26 27.24
CA PHE A 11 47.71 -14.74 27.97
C PHE A 11 47.18 -13.69 28.96
N ALA A 12 48.07 -12.95 29.64
CA ALA A 12 47.66 -11.86 30.52
C ALA A 12 47.00 -10.71 29.75
N ARG A 13 47.48 -10.36 28.55
CA ARG A 13 46.87 -9.32 27.69
C ARG A 13 45.53 -9.77 27.11
N VAL A 14 45.39 -11.03 26.70
CA VAL A 14 44.12 -11.59 26.21
C VAL A 14 43.08 -11.64 27.34
N ALA A 15 43.49 -12.06 28.54
CA ALA A 15 42.61 -12.05 29.71
C ALA A 15 42.21 -10.62 30.12
N LEU A 16 43.12 -9.66 30.04
CA LEU A 16 42.84 -8.24 30.33
C LEU A 16 41.86 -7.64 29.30
N VAL A 17 41.98 -7.98 28.01
CA VAL A 17 41.05 -7.52 26.96
C VAL A 17 39.68 -8.17 27.11
N ALA A 18 39.62 -9.47 27.46
CA ALA A 18 38.37 -10.18 27.71
C ALA A 18 37.65 -9.67 28.99
N LEU A 19 38.41 -9.35 30.03
CA LEU A 19 37.87 -8.76 31.26
C LEU A 19 37.43 -7.30 31.03
N ALA A 20 38.17 -6.54 30.22
CA ALA A 20 37.79 -5.19 29.84
C ALA A 20 36.51 -5.15 29.01
N THR A 21 36.26 -6.14 28.13
CA THR A 21 35.00 -6.27 27.38
C THR A 21 33.82 -6.68 28.26
N LEU A 22 34.06 -7.46 29.31
CA LEU A 22 33.03 -7.85 30.29
C LEU A 22 32.66 -6.72 31.27
N LEU A 23 33.57 -5.76 31.49
CA LEU A 23 33.34 -4.58 32.35
C LEU A 23 32.75 -3.37 31.61
N LEU A 24 32.52 -3.43 30.30
CA LEU A 24 31.72 -2.37 29.66
C LEU A 24 30.28 -2.47 30.19
N PRO A 25 29.71 -1.36 30.71
CA PRO A 25 28.28 -1.33 30.98
C PRO A 25 27.53 -1.67 29.68
N PRO A 26 26.41 -2.41 29.74
CA PRO A 26 25.57 -2.57 28.57
C PRO A 26 25.24 -1.16 28.08
N SER A 27 25.76 -0.77 26.91
CA SER A 27 25.39 0.49 26.30
C SER A 27 23.87 0.47 26.18
N ASP A 28 23.20 1.32 26.96
CA ASP A 28 21.76 1.39 26.95
C ASP A 28 21.31 1.59 25.49
N ARG A 29 20.51 0.61 25.10
CA ARG A 29 19.88 0.37 23.82
C ARG A 29 19.60 1.67 23.04
N LEU A 30 20.12 1.73 21.81
CA LEU A 30 19.50 2.36 20.64
C LEU A 30 18.38 3.38 20.96
N ALA A 31 18.74 4.59 21.41
CA ALA A 31 17.81 5.71 21.55
C ALA A 31 17.43 6.34 20.19
N ALA A 32 17.54 5.58 19.10
CA ALA A 32 17.17 6.00 17.75
C ALA A 32 15.73 5.63 17.37
N GLN A 33 15.03 4.87 18.21
CA GLN A 33 13.62 4.52 18.01
C GLN A 33 12.75 5.40 18.91
N GLU A 34 12.48 6.64 18.48
CA GLU A 34 11.35 7.37 19.07
C GLU A 34 10.07 6.55 18.86
N ALA A 35 9.22 6.46 19.88
CA ALA A 35 7.92 5.80 19.75
C ALA A 35 7.09 6.50 18.66
N TYR A 36 6.32 5.72 17.89
CA TYR A 36 5.44 6.26 16.85
C TYR A 36 4.47 7.27 17.49
N ARG A 37 4.46 8.51 16.98
CA ARG A 37 3.57 9.56 17.45
C ARG A 37 2.39 9.66 16.51
N THR A 38 1.18 9.56 17.05
CA THR A 38 -0.03 9.89 16.29
C THR A 38 -0.07 11.39 16.03
N PRO A 39 -0.32 11.83 14.79
CA PRO A 39 -0.53 13.24 14.49
C PRO A 39 -1.72 13.82 15.29
N PRO A 40 -1.76 15.15 15.49
CA PRO A 40 -2.95 15.84 15.98
C PRO A 40 -4.21 15.51 15.15
N PRO A 41 -5.43 15.52 15.74
CA PRO A 41 -6.65 15.08 15.07
C PRO A 41 -6.97 15.81 13.76
N ASP A 42 -6.72 17.11 13.71
CA ASP A 42 -6.93 17.95 12.51
C ASP A 42 -6.08 17.49 11.32
N VAL A 43 -4.87 16.99 11.57
CA VAL A 43 -4.02 16.42 10.52
C VAL A 43 -4.55 15.06 10.06
N VAL A 44 -5.05 14.24 10.99
CA VAL A 44 -5.65 12.94 10.67
C VAL A 44 -6.90 13.14 9.82
N ASP A 45 -7.79 14.06 10.20
CA ASP A 45 -9.03 14.35 9.47
C ASP A 45 -8.76 14.78 8.01
N ILE A 46 -7.71 15.58 7.78
CA ILE A 46 -7.31 16.00 6.43
C ILE A 46 -6.81 14.81 5.60
N LEU A 47 -6.05 13.89 6.21
CA LEU A 47 -5.49 12.73 5.51
C LEU A 47 -6.54 11.65 5.24
N GLU A 48 -7.52 11.49 6.13
CA GLU A 48 -8.61 10.52 6.00
C GLU A 48 -9.79 11.05 5.17
N ALA A 49 -9.79 12.33 4.81
CA ALA A 49 -10.84 12.92 3.99
C ALA A 49 -10.97 12.17 2.65
N PRO A 50 -12.19 11.74 2.26
CA PRO A 50 -12.40 11.06 1.00
C PRO A 50 -12.06 11.98 -0.16
N PRO A 51 -11.38 11.49 -1.20
CA PRO A 51 -11.02 12.30 -2.35
C PRO A 51 -12.29 12.62 -3.15
N PHE A 52 -12.24 13.73 -3.89
CA PHE A 52 -13.32 14.06 -4.82
C PHE A 52 -13.46 12.95 -5.88
N PRO A 53 -14.69 12.52 -6.19
CA PRO A 53 -14.90 11.52 -7.22
C PRO A 53 -14.52 12.07 -8.59
N GLN A 54 -14.06 11.17 -9.46
CA GLN A 54 -13.84 11.48 -10.86
C GLN A 54 -15.17 11.39 -11.63
N ALA A 55 -15.50 12.46 -12.36
CA ALA A 55 -16.67 12.50 -13.22
C ALA A 55 -16.34 11.96 -14.61
N VAL A 56 -17.07 10.96 -15.07
CA VAL A 56 -16.95 10.36 -16.41
C VAL A 56 -18.29 10.47 -17.12
N MET A 57 -18.37 11.39 -18.08
CA MET A 57 -19.61 11.70 -18.81
C MET A 57 -19.92 10.66 -19.89
N SER A 58 -21.19 10.32 -20.08
CA SER A 58 -21.63 9.49 -21.20
C SER A 58 -21.41 10.22 -22.54
N PRO A 59 -21.24 9.51 -23.66
CA PRO A 59 -21.13 10.14 -24.98
C PRO A 59 -22.32 11.02 -25.36
N SER A 60 -23.51 10.68 -24.86
CA SER A 60 -24.77 11.42 -25.05
C SER A 60 -24.93 12.62 -24.13
N GLY A 61 -24.15 12.73 -23.04
CA GLY A 61 -24.25 13.82 -22.07
C GLY A 61 -25.52 13.79 -21.21
N ASP A 62 -26.24 12.67 -21.18
CA ASP A 62 -27.43 12.42 -20.37
C ASP A 62 -27.10 11.85 -18.99
N ARG A 63 -25.94 11.21 -18.85
CA ARG A 63 -25.53 10.46 -17.66
C ARG A 63 -24.07 10.69 -17.32
N MET A 64 -23.73 10.49 -16.05
CA MET A 64 -22.36 10.61 -15.56
C MET A 64 -22.06 9.52 -14.53
N ILE A 65 -20.89 8.91 -14.64
CA ILE A 65 -20.33 8.05 -13.60
C ILE A 65 -19.49 8.91 -12.67
N LEU A 66 -19.79 8.85 -11.38
CA LEU A 66 -18.93 9.34 -10.31
C LEU A 66 -18.10 8.17 -9.80
N ALA A 67 -16.80 8.22 -10.05
CA ALA A 67 -15.85 7.20 -9.64
C ALA A 67 -15.09 7.61 -8.38
N TYR A 68 -15.37 6.90 -7.29
CA TYR A 68 -14.82 7.18 -5.98
C TYR A 68 -13.57 6.34 -5.75
N SER A 69 -12.49 7.00 -5.32
CA SER A 69 -11.24 6.33 -4.96
C SER A 69 -10.96 6.37 -3.47
N GLU A 70 -10.05 5.52 -3.02
CA GLU A 70 -9.51 5.56 -1.67
C GLU A 70 -8.18 6.33 -1.64
N SER A 71 -8.06 7.31 -0.72
CA SER A 71 -6.86 8.13 -0.58
C SER A 71 -5.70 7.39 0.09
N MET A 72 -6.02 6.48 1.02
CA MET A 72 -5.05 5.82 1.88
C MET A 72 -5.29 4.31 1.89
N PRO A 73 -4.76 3.57 0.90
CA PRO A 73 -4.87 2.12 0.90
C PRO A 73 -4.16 1.52 2.11
N GLY A 74 -4.61 0.34 2.53
CA GLY A 74 -4.07 -0.33 3.71
C GLY A 74 -2.59 -0.70 3.56
N ILE A 75 -1.87 -0.78 4.68
CA ILE A 75 -0.47 -1.25 4.68
C ILE A 75 -0.36 -2.67 4.09
N ALA A 76 -1.37 -3.51 4.29
CA ALA A 76 -1.41 -4.86 3.71
C ALA A 76 -1.36 -4.83 2.17
N ASP A 77 -2.10 -3.92 1.55
CA ASP A 77 -2.13 -3.77 0.08
C ASP A 77 -0.78 -3.27 -0.45
N LEU A 78 -0.16 -2.32 0.27
CA LEU A 78 1.16 -1.78 -0.07
C LEU A 78 2.29 -2.80 0.12
N ALA A 79 2.18 -3.65 1.14
CA ALA A 79 3.14 -4.69 1.48
C ALA A 79 2.92 -6.00 0.68
N ALA A 80 1.86 -6.09 -0.11
CA ALA A 80 1.55 -7.27 -0.89
C ALA A 80 2.71 -7.67 -1.82
N PRO A 81 2.95 -8.97 -2.05
CA PRO A 81 4.02 -9.43 -2.93
C PRO A 81 3.90 -8.86 -4.35
N MET A 82 5.03 -8.50 -4.97
CA MET A 82 5.07 -8.01 -6.35
C MET A 82 6.12 -8.73 -7.19
N LEU A 83 5.75 -9.14 -8.39
CA LEU A 83 6.68 -9.61 -9.42
C LEU A 83 7.14 -8.43 -10.27
N ARG A 84 8.45 -8.28 -10.44
CA ARG A 84 9.07 -7.17 -11.20
C ARG A 84 9.56 -7.70 -12.54
N LEU A 85 8.66 -7.83 -13.51
CA LEU A 85 8.93 -8.44 -14.81
C LEU A 85 8.92 -7.38 -15.92
N ALA A 86 10.02 -7.27 -16.68
CA ALA A 86 10.14 -6.31 -17.79
C ALA A 86 9.75 -4.86 -17.44
N GLY A 87 10.10 -4.40 -16.22
CA GLY A 87 9.75 -3.07 -15.72
C GLY A 87 8.29 -2.91 -15.25
N ARG A 88 7.49 -3.98 -15.26
CA ARG A 88 6.11 -3.99 -14.73
C ARG A 88 6.08 -4.55 -13.32
N ARG A 89 5.13 -4.08 -12.50
CA ARG A 89 4.82 -4.62 -11.18
C ARG A 89 3.53 -5.42 -11.29
N ILE A 90 3.63 -6.73 -11.13
CA ILE A 90 2.52 -7.67 -11.34
C ILE A 90 2.19 -8.34 -10.01
N SER A 91 0.92 -8.41 -9.66
CA SER A 91 0.46 -9.19 -8.51
C SER A 91 0.58 -10.68 -8.84
N PRO A 92 1.28 -11.50 -8.03
CA PRO A 92 1.35 -12.94 -8.25
C PRO A 92 0.01 -13.64 -7.96
N VAL A 93 -0.91 -12.98 -7.23
CA VAL A 93 -2.22 -13.53 -6.88
C VAL A 93 -3.20 -13.36 -8.04
N THR A 94 -3.33 -12.13 -8.54
CA THR A 94 -4.35 -11.80 -9.54
C THR A 94 -3.82 -11.77 -10.98
N ASN A 95 -2.50 -11.88 -11.17
CA ASN A 95 -1.81 -11.62 -12.44
C ASN A 95 -2.07 -10.22 -13.04
N GLY A 96 -2.68 -9.32 -12.27
CA GLY A 96 -2.94 -7.93 -12.64
C GLY A 96 -1.81 -6.99 -12.24
N MET A 97 -2.06 -5.68 -12.34
CA MET A 97 -1.14 -4.68 -11.79
C MET A 97 -1.02 -4.85 -10.27
N HIS A 98 0.21 -4.73 -9.75
CA HIS A 98 0.43 -4.60 -8.31
C HIS A 98 0.00 -3.21 -7.84
N ALA A 99 -0.60 -3.16 -6.64
CA ALA A 99 -1.51 -2.11 -6.16
C ALA A 99 -2.80 -2.05 -7.00
N ALA A 100 -3.91 -2.45 -6.37
CA ALA A 100 -5.24 -2.45 -6.96
C ALA A 100 -5.61 -1.09 -7.57
N PRO A 101 -6.46 -1.07 -8.62
CA PRO A 101 -6.91 0.17 -9.21
C PRO A 101 -7.64 1.04 -8.17
N PRO A 102 -7.59 2.37 -8.31
CA PRO A 102 -7.85 3.29 -7.21
C PRO A 102 -9.31 3.34 -6.77
N PHE A 103 -10.25 2.83 -7.58
CA PHE A 103 -11.68 3.06 -7.35
C PHE A 103 -12.30 1.97 -6.47
N VAL A 104 -13.14 2.39 -5.53
CA VAL A 104 -13.83 1.51 -4.58
C VAL A 104 -15.34 1.47 -4.82
N ARG A 105 -15.88 2.49 -5.50
CA ARG A 105 -17.32 2.61 -5.78
C ARG A 105 -17.56 3.44 -7.03
N PHE A 106 -18.63 3.12 -7.76
CA PHE A 106 -19.19 3.96 -8.80
C PHE A 106 -20.61 4.38 -8.43
N SER A 107 -21.00 5.61 -8.78
CA SER A 107 -22.40 6.04 -8.82
C SER A 107 -22.73 6.51 -10.21
N VAL A 108 -23.82 6.04 -10.79
CA VAL A 108 -24.35 6.51 -12.06
C VAL A 108 -25.44 7.53 -11.77
N VAL A 109 -25.29 8.75 -12.28
CA VAL A 109 -26.21 9.86 -12.06
C VAL A 109 -26.84 10.24 -13.39
N ASP A 110 -28.17 10.30 -13.43
CA ASP A 110 -28.93 10.88 -14.54
C ASP A 110 -28.93 12.42 -14.42
N LEU A 111 -28.54 13.12 -15.49
CA LEU A 111 -28.31 14.58 -15.47
C LEU A 111 -29.58 15.42 -15.68
N ASP A 112 -30.71 14.77 -15.94
CA ASP A 112 -32.04 15.38 -16.00
C ASP A 112 -32.67 15.62 -14.61
N GLY A 113 -31.89 15.39 -13.54
CA GLY A 113 -32.37 15.44 -12.16
C GLY A 113 -33.01 14.13 -11.70
N GLY A 114 -32.84 13.06 -12.47
CA GLY A 114 -33.31 11.72 -12.18
C GLY A 114 -32.48 10.97 -11.12
N ASP A 115 -32.54 9.64 -11.20
CA ASP A 115 -32.07 8.74 -10.16
C ASP A 115 -30.54 8.63 -10.11
N THR A 116 -30.02 8.39 -8.90
CA THR A 116 -28.63 7.95 -8.69
C THR A 116 -28.62 6.46 -8.39
N ARG A 117 -27.77 5.71 -9.10
CA ARG A 117 -27.63 4.26 -8.94
C ARG A 117 -26.21 3.93 -8.52
N ASP A 118 -26.06 3.34 -7.35
CA ASP A 118 -24.77 2.89 -6.85
C ASP A 118 -24.39 1.53 -7.43
N VAL A 119 -23.16 1.44 -7.91
CA VAL A 119 -22.51 0.20 -8.31
C VAL A 119 -21.35 -0.03 -7.34
N SER A 120 -21.56 -0.99 -6.44
CA SER A 120 -20.57 -1.47 -5.47
C SER A 120 -20.28 -2.95 -5.75
N GLY A 121 -19.09 -3.42 -5.36
CA GLY A 121 -18.85 -4.86 -5.40
C GLY A 121 -17.40 -5.34 -5.43
N ALA A 122 -16.38 -4.52 -5.64
CA ALA A 122 -15.02 -5.05 -5.54
C ALA A 122 -14.52 -5.04 -4.10
N GLU A 123 -14.08 -6.20 -3.61
CA GLU A 123 -13.33 -6.32 -2.36
C GLU A 123 -11.93 -5.69 -2.52
N ASP A 124 -11.32 -5.90 -3.70
CA ASP A 124 -9.94 -5.47 -4.01
C ASP A 124 -9.88 -4.38 -5.09
N GLY A 125 -10.95 -3.60 -5.26
CA GLY A 125 -10.99 -2.41 -6.14
C GLY A 125 -11.48 -2.61 -7.59
N LEU A 126 -11.82 -1.48 -8.20
CA LEU A 126 -12.45 -1.33 -9.50
C LEU A 126 -11.51 -0.59 -10.47
N GLY A 127 -11.36 -1.13 -11.68
CA GLY A 127 -10.66 -0.47 -12.78
C GLY A 127 -11.44 0.72 -13.33
N PRO A 128 -10.82 1.58 -14.14
CA PRO A 128 -11.49 2.76 -14.68
C PRO A 128 -12.73 2.38 -15.50
N PRO A 129 -13.86 3.11 -15.33
CA PRO A 129 -15.05 2.87 -16.11
C PRO A 129 -14.90 3.42 -17.54
N LEU A 130 -15.44 2.69 -18.50
CA LEU A 130 -15.42 3.02 -19.92
C LEU A 130 -16.84 2.94 -20.48
N TRP A 131 -17.41 4.06 -20.90
CA TRP A 131 -18.72 4.08 -21.55
C TRP A 131 -18.71 3.32 -22.88
N SER A 132 -19.81 2.63 -23.17
CA SER A 132 -20.10 2.14 -24.51
C SER A 132 -20.16 3.34 -25.47
N PRO A 133 -19.75 3.19 -26.74
CA PRO A 133 -19.89 4.26 -27.72
C PRO A 133 -21.34 4.73 -27.93
N ALA A 134 -22.30 3.83 -27.70
CA ALA A 134 -23.73 4.12 -27.77
C ALA A 134 -24.27 4.83 -26.51
N GLY A 135 -23.50 4.84 -25.40
CA GLY A 135 -23.88 5.44 -24.13
C GLY A 135 -24.90 4.64 -23.31
N ASP A 136 -25.32 3.46 -23.76
CA ASP A 136 -26.33 2.62 -23.10
C ASP A 136 -25.81 1.77 -21.93
N GLY A 137 -24.48 1.61 -21.81
CA GLY A 137 -23.83 0.87 -20.73
C GLY A 137 -22.36 1.25 -20.58
N PHE A 138 -21.65 0.65 -19.61
CA PHE A 138 -20.23 0.92 -19.40
C PHE A 138 -19.50 -0.32 -18.87
N ALA A 139 -18.26 -0.49 -19.29
CA ALA A 139 -17.41 -1.59 -18.89
C ALA A 139 -16.37 -1.17 -17.85
N PHE A 140 -15.98 -2.09 -16.97
CA PHE A 140 -14.89 -1.89 -16.03
C PHE A 140 -14.32 -3.24 -15.58
N THR A 141 -13.13 -3.24 -15.00
CA THR A 141 -12.56 -4.47 -14.39
C THR A 141 -12.87 -4.51 -12.91
N ARG A 142 -13.23 -5.68 -12.38
CA ARG A 142 -13.38 -5.94 -10.94
C ARG A 142 -12.25 -6.84 -10.48
N THR A 143 -11.48 -6.39 -9.50
CA THR A 143 -10.46 -7.21 -8.85
C THR A 143 -11.09 -7.94 -7.66
N THR A 144 -10.72 -9.20 -7.49
CA THR A 144 -11.14 -10.10 -6.41
C THR A 144 -9.92 -10.89 -5.93
N SER A 145 -10.07 -11.62 -4.82
CA SER A 145 -8.99 -12.44 -4.24
C SER A 145 -8.37 -13.42 -5.22
N ASP A 146 -9.14 -13.84 -6.24
CA ASP A 146 -8.76 -14.92 -7.15
C ASP A 146 -8.35 -14.43 -8.54
N GLY A 147 -8.52 -13.13 -8.83
CA GLY A 147 -8.22 -12.59 -10.16
C GLY A 147 -8.95 -11.30 -10.52
N VAL A 148 -8.87 -10.97 -11.81
CA VAL A 148 -9.50 -9.78 -12.41
C VAL A 148 -10.55 -10.22 -13.43
N ALA A 149 -11.78 -9.75 -13.27
CA ALA A 149 -12.90 -10.01 -14.18
C ALA A 149 -13.34 -8.75 -14.92
N LEU A 150 -13.81 -8.88 -16.16
CA LEU A 150 -14.46 -7.81 -16.89
C LEU A 150 -15.96 -7.79 -16.53
N TRP A 151 -16.48 -6.58 -16.29
CA TRP A 151 -17.87 -6.30 -16.01
C TRP A 151 -18.40 -5.31 -17.06
N LEU A 152 -19.70 -5.42 -17.37
CA LEU A 152 -20.44 -4.64 -18.37
C LEU A 152 -21.73 -4.09 -17.74
#